data_AF-A0A9E0BF52-F1
#
_entry.id   AF-A0A9E0BF52-F1
#
_cell.length_a   1.000
_cell.length_b   1.000
_cell.length_c   1.000
_cell.angle_alpha   90.00
_cell.angle_beta   90.00
_cell.angle_gamma   90.00
#
_symmetry.space_group_name_H-M   'P 1'
#
loop_
_entity.id
_entity.type
_entity.pdbx_description
1 polymer ?
#
loop_
_entity_poly.entity_id
_entity_poly.type
_entity_poly.pdbx_seq_one_letter_code
_entity_poly.pdbx_strand_id
1 'polypeptide(L)'
;MGKSRWKINLRANSTDAGIVGLIQKWLLGPRYLDANGGTMKGILSIIFYAAIMIAACIPILTIPLVAIVLALTFLGEAGRAQKAEALVATTLMEGEQVTAQALQFRAFALFNRRAVIAITDSRVLVVRRGLLGGFTMSDIQWKDLKDVKVEQNVLPELCGSNLAFLHLNAATPQIFVNGIASQTASTIYSRAQREEQSWEEKRRVRAMEEVRAAAGGVVVHAGSGQPAAAPAGNRMVAEIQQAKDLLDAGTISDAEFQEMKSKILSGT
;
A
#
# COMPACT_ATOMS: atom_id res chain seq x y z
N MET A 1 -50.13 8.33 97.07
CA MET A 1 -50.67 7.70 95.85
C MET A 1 -50.65 8.71 94.71
N GLY A 2 -49.66 8.64 93.82
CA GLY A 2 -49.57 9.46 92.60
C GLY A 2 -48.95 8.62 91.51
N LYS A 3 -49.70 8.33 90.43
CA LYS A 3 -49.20 7.56 89.28
C LYS A 3 -48.99 8.50 88.11
N SER A 4 -47.72 8.79 87.88
CA SER A 4 -47.15 9.48 86.72
C SER A 4 -47.42 8.71 85.43
N ARG A 5 -48.03 9.39 84.46
CA ARG A 5 -48.38 8.83 83.14
C ARG A 5 -47.29 9.24 82.14
N TRP A 6 -46.41 8.31 81.79
CA TRP A 6 -45.35 8.49 80.81
C TRP A 6 -45.94 8.71 79.41
N LYS A 7 -45.69 9.88 78.81
CA LYS A 7 -45.90 10.11 77.38
C LYS A 7 -44.65 9.63 76.63
N ILE A 8 -44.76 8.49 75.96
CA ILE A 8 -43.76 8.04 74.98
C ILE A 8 -43.96 8.90 73.73
N ASN A 9 -42.98 9.76 73.44
CA ASN A 9 -42.93 10.58 72.25
C ASN A 9 -42.20 9.79 71.16
N LEU A 10 -42.96 9.03 70.36
CA LEU A 10 -42.42 8.38 69.16
C LEU A 10 -42.19 9.47 68.09
N ARG A 11 -40.98 10.05 68.09
CA ARG A 11 -40.45 10.72 66.89
C ARG A 11 -40.28 9.66 65.81
N ALA A 12 -41.22 9.59 64.88
CA ALA A 12 -41.00 8.92 63.61
C ALA A 12 -39.86 9.65 62.89
N ASN A 13 -38.73 8.98 62.76
CA ASN A 13 -37.53 9.49 62.08
C ASN A 13 -37.85 9.62 60.59
N SER A 14 -37.64 10.81 60.02
CA SER A 14 -38.12 11.23 58.70
C SER A 14 -37.31 10.68 57.51
N THR A 15 -36.73 9.49 57.62
CA THR A 15 -35.81 8.93 56.61
C THR A 15 -36.41 7.81 55.76
N ASP A 16 -37.52 7.18 56.17
CA ASP A 16 -38.14 6.09 55.39
C ASP A 16 -39.18 6.55 54.35
N ALA A 17 -39.53 7.84 54.35
CA ALA A 17 -40.47 8.41 53.38
C ALA A 17 -39.84 8.62 51.99
N GLY A 18 -38.50 8.61 51.89
CA GLY A 18 -37.78 8.88 50.65
C GLY A 18 -37.81 7.72 49.67
N ILE A 19 -37.49 6.51 50.13
CA ILE A 19 -37.31 5.34 49.25
C ILE A 19 -38.65 4.72 48.85
N VAL A 20 -39.59 4.58 49.79
CA VAL A 20 -40.94 4.06 49.49
C VAL A 20 -41.72 5.07 48.64
N GLY A 21 -41.55 6.37 48.88
CA GLY A 21 -42.13 7.44 48.06
C GLY A 21 -41.53 7.52 46.65
N LEU A 22 -40.22 7.26 46.50
CA LEU A 22 -39.58 7.17 45.19
C LEU A 22 -40.04 5.94 44.41
N ILE A 23 -40.09 4.76 45.04
CA ILE A 23 -40.53 3.53 44.40
C ILE A 23 -42.00 3.64 43.99
N GLN A 24 -42.86 4.26 44.81
CA GLN A 24 -44.26 4.50 44.46
C GLN A 24 -44.42 5.55 43.32
N LYS A 25 -43.53 6.55 43.23
CA LYS A 25 -43.46 7.46 42.07
C LYS A 25 -42.88 6.82 40.80
N TRP A 26 -41.99 5.85 40.95
CA TRP A 26 -41.35 5.14 39.84
C TRP A 26 -42.26 4.06 39.24
N LEU A 27 -43.04 3.36 40.07
CA LEU A 27 -43.97 2.30 39.60
C LEU A 27 -45.31 2.81 39.07
N LEU A 28 -45.82 3.97 39.51
CA LEU A 28 -47.18 4.43 39.17
C LEU A 28 -47.25 5.56 38.14
N GLY A 29 -46.11 6.04 37.64
CA GLY A 29 -46.05 7.13 36.65
C GLY A 29 -46.67 8.46 37.14
N PRO A 30 -46.48 9.56 36.40
CA PRO A 30 -47.06 10.85 36.79
C PRO A 30 -48.57 10.81 36.56
N ARG A 31 -49.36 11.00 37.64
CA ARG A 31 -50.81 11.18 37.55
C ARG A 31 -51.12 12.40 36.69
N TYR A 32 -51.78 12.12 35.57
CA TYR A 32 -52.42 13.06 34.65
C TYR A 32 -53.29 14.08 35.39
N LEU A 33 -53.10 15.36 35.09
CA LEU A 33 -54.13 16.40 35.02
C LEU A 33 -53.44 17.68 34.54
N ASP A 34 -53.61 18.00 33.24
CA ASP A 34 -53.52 19.35 32.69
C ASP A 34 -54.27 19.37 31.34
N ALA A 35 -55.35 20.14 31.27
CA ALA A 35 -56.12 20.37 30.05
C ALA A 35 -55.26 21.21 29.07
N ASN A 36 -55.16 20.75 27.81
CA ASN A 36 -54.46 21.35 26.67
C ASN A 36 -52.94 21.14 26.48
N GLY A 37 -52.26 20.32 27.30
CA GLY A 37 -50.83 19.97 27.12
C GLY A 37 -50.51 18.48 26.94
N GLY A 38 -51.54 17.61 26.89
CA GLY A 38 -51.40 16.16 27.08
C GLY A 38 -50.90 15.35 25.88
N THR A 39 -51.00 15.86 24.65
CA THR A 39 -50.59 15.12 23.45
C THR A 39 -49.08 15.10 23.24
N MET A 40 -48.40 16.22 23.51
CA MET A 40 -46.97 16.37 23.24
C MET A 40 -46.11 15.54 24.22
N LYS A 41 -46.50 15.44 25.50
CA LYS A 41 -45.78 14.65 26.52
C LYS A 41 -45.96 13.14 26.34
N GLY A 42 -47.14 12.69 25.91
CA GLY A 42 -47.41 11.28 25.59
C GLY A 42 -46.62 10.81 24.35
N ILE A 43 -46.60 11.62 23.30
CA ILE A 43 -45.80 11.36 22.09
C ILE A 43 -44.30 11.30 22.44
N LEU A 44 -43.78 12.24 23.25
CA LEU A 44 -42.39 12.21 23.70
C LEU A 44 -42.04 10.94 24.49
N SER A 45 -42.95 10.48 25.36
CA SER A 45 -42.76 9.25 26.13
C SER A 45 -42.70 8.02 25.21
N ILE A 46 -43.59 7.93 24.22
CA ILE A 46 -43.60 6.82 23.26
C ILE A 46 -42.31 6.80 22.42
N ILE A 47 -41.86 7.96 21.95
CA ILE A 47 -40.60 8.09 21.20
C ILE A 47 -39.41 7.67 22.07
N PHE A 48 -39.40 8.06 23.35
CA PHE A 48 -38.34 7.70 24.29
C PHE A 48 -38.28 6.19 24.54
N TYR A 49 -39.41 5.54 24.80
CA TYR A 49 -39.45 4.07 24.95
C TYR A 49 -39.09 3.35 23.65
N ALA A 50 -39.52 3.85 22.49
CA ALA A 50 -39.13 3.31 21.20
C ALA A 50 -37.61 3.43 20.98
N ALA A 51 -36.98 4.55 21.34
CA ALA A 51 -35.54 4.74 21.25
C ALA A 51 -34.77 3.78 22.17
N ILE A 52 -35.24 3.55 23.40
CA ILE A 52 -34.64 2.56 24.32
C ILE A 52 -34.78 1.14 23.76
N MET A 53 -35.95 0.78 23.24
CA MET A 53 -36.17 -0.53 22.65
C MET A 53 -35.29 -0.76 21.42
N ILE A 54 -35.12 0.25 20.56
CA ILE A 54 -34.18 0.19 19.43
C ILE A 54 -32.74 0.02 19.93
N ALA A 55 -32.31 0.83 20.90
CA ALA A 55 -30.98 0.75 21.48
C ALA A 55 -30.71 -0.61 22.17
N ALA A 56 -31.73 -1.26 22.74
CA ALA A 56 -31.62 -2.59 23.35
C ALA A 56 -31.64 -3.72 22.30
N CYS A 57 -32.40 -3.58 21.21
CA CYS A 57 -32.48 -4.58 20.14
C CYS A 57 -31.24 -4.59 19.22
N ILE A 58 -30.61 -3.43 19.00
CA ILE A 58 -29.40 -3.32 18.18
C ILE A 58 -28.28 -4.29 18.64
N PRO A 59 -27.83 -4.31 19.91
CA PRO A 59 -26.78 -5.21 20.36
C PRO A 59 -27.19 -6.69 20.27
N ILE A 60 -28.46 -7.02 20.51
CA ILE A 60 -28.96 -8.40 20.41
C ILE A 60 -28.80 -8.94 18.98
N LEU A 61 -28.97 -8.09 17.97
CA LEU A 61 -28.78 -8.47 16.57
C LEU A 61 -27.31 -8.36 16.12
N THR A 62 -26.59 -7.32 16.55
CA THR A 62 -25.24 -7.04 16.05
C THR A 62 -24.16 -7.90 16.70
N ILE A 63 -24.26 -8.22 17.99
CA ILE A 63 -23.28 -9.06 18.70
C ILE A 63 -23.14 -10.45 18.06
N PRO A 64 -24.22 -11.23 17.80
CA PRO A 64 -24.08 -12.54 17.16
C PRO A 64 -23.58 -12.41 15.71
N LEU A 65 -24.00 -11.37 14.99
CA LEU A 65 -23.51 -11.12 13.63
C LEU A 65 -21.99 -10.84 13.63
N VAL A 66 -21.51 -10.00 14.54
CA VAL A 66 -20.09 -9.71 14.72
C VAL A 66 -19.34 -10.98 15.13
N ALA A 67 -19.86 -11.78 16.05
CA ALA A 67 -19.26 -13.04 16.44
C ALA A 67 -19.12 -14.02 15.26
N ILE A 68 -20.13 -14.11 14.39
CA ILE A 68 -20.08 -14.92 13.17
C ILE A 68 -19.01 -14.37 12.21
N VAL A 69 -18.95 -13.05 12.00
CA VAL A 69 -17.93 -12.44 11.14
C VAL A 69 -16.52 -12.71 11.69
N LEU A 70 -16.30 -12.56 13.00
CA LEU A 70 -15.03 -12.88 13.66
C LEU A 70 -14.68 -14.37 13.55
N ALA A 71 -15.65 -15.25 13.74
CA ALA A 71 -15.44 -16.68 13.53
C ALA A 71 -15.03 -16.98 12.08
N LEU A 72 -15.72 -16.40 11.09
CA LEU A 72 -15.40 -16.55 9.67
C LEU A 72 -14.07 -15.89 9.27
N THR A 73 -13.59 -14.89 10.04
CA THR A 73 -12.30 -14.26 9.78
C THR A 73 -11.16 -15.12 10.27
N PHE A 74 -11.21 -15.56 11.53
CA PHE A 74 -10.09 -16.20 12.23
C PHE A 74 -10.10 -17.73 12.15
N LEU A 75 -11.26 -18.39 12.05
CA LEU A 75 -11.31 -19.85 12.05
C LEU A 75 -10.64 -20.42 10.79
N GLY A 76 -9.64 -21.29 10.97
CA GLY A 76 -8.91 -21.92 9.88
C GLY A 76 -8.12 -20.95 9.00
N GLU A 77 -7.69 -19.80 9.52
CA GLU A 77 -6.87 -18.83 8.80
C GLU A 77 -5.54 -19.43 8.31
N ALA A 78 -4.77 -20.06 9.19
CA ALA A 78 -3.43 -20.57 8.88
C ALA A 78 -3.46 -21.59 7.72
N GLY A 79 -4.40 -22.54 7.75
CA GLY A 79 -4.53 -23.54 6.68
C GLY A 79 -4.98 -22.92 5.34
N ARG A 80 -5.73 -21.81 5.36
CA ARG A 80 -6.10 -21.09 4.13
C ARG A 80 -4.94 -20.26 3.58
N ALA A 81 -4.15 -19.65 4.48
CA ALA A 81 -2.95 -18.91 4.13
C ALA A 81 -1.92 -19.81 3.43
N GLN A 82 -1.60 -20.96 4.03
CA GLN A 82 -0.67 -21.94 3.43
C GLN A 82 -1.11 -22.40 2.04
N LYS A 83 -2.41 -22.67 1.84
CA LYS A 83 -2.92 -23.06 0.52
C LYS A 83 -2.91 -21.93 -0.51
N ALA A 84 -2.82 -20.68 -0.08
CA ALA A 84 -2.70 -19.54 -0.97
C ALA A 84 -1.23 -19.30 -1.34
N GLU A 85 -0.32 -19.43 -0.38
CA GLU A 85 1.13 -19.37 -0.60
C GLU A 85 1.63 -20.54 -1.47
N ALA A 86 1.15 -21.76 -1.22
CA ALA A 86 1.47 -22.92 -2.05
C ALA A 86 1.07 -22.71 -3.52
N LEU A 87 -0.03 -21.99 -3.76
CA LEU A 87 -0.45 -21.67 -5.12
C LEU A 87 0.52 -20.72 -5.81
N VAL A 88 1.07 -19.74 -5.10
CA VAL A 88 2.12 -18.86 -5.64
C VAL A 88 3.33 -19.68 -6.07
N ALA A 89 3.78 -20.63 -5.25
CA ALA A 89 4.91 -21.49 -5.60
C ALA A 89 4.69 -22.28 -6.90
N THR A 90 3.46 -22.71 -7.19
CA THR A 90 3.13 -23.41 -8.45
C THR A 90 3.11 -22.53 -9.69
N THR A 91 3.07 -21.19 -9.52
CA THR A 91 3.00 -20.22 -10.62
C THR A 91 4.36 -19.63 -11.02
N LEU A 92 5.42 -19.93 -10.27
CA LEU A 92 6.76 -19.43 -10.52
C LEU A 92 7.38 -20.11 -11.75
N MET A 93 8.15 -19.34 -12.52
CA MET A 93 8.96 -19.88 -13.61
C MET A 93 10.19 -20.61 -13.06
N GLU A 94 10.84 -21.42 -13.91
CA GLU A 94 12.08 -22.11 -13.54
C GLU A 94 13.18 -21.09 -13.19
N GLY A 95 13.76 -21.23 -11.99
CA GLY A 95 14.79 -20.33 -11.47
C GLY A 95 14.29 -18.99 -10.89
N GLU A 96 12.99 -18.69 -11.00
CA GLU A 96 12.38 -17.48 -10.43
C GLU A 96 12.32 -17.57 -8.90
N GLN A 97 12.82 -16.55 -8.19
CA GLN A 97 12.88 -16.55 -6.73
C GLN A 97 11.97 -15.48 -6.12
N VAL A 98 11.17 -15.87 -5.13
CA VAL A 98 10.33 -14.95 -4.36
C VAL A 98 11.20 -14.16 -3.40
N THR A 99 11.26 -12.84 -3.59
CA THR A 99 11.99 -11.93 -2.71
C THR A 99 11.15 -11.54 -1.50
N ALA A 100 9.87 -11.24 -1.73
CA ALA A 100 8.94 -10.88 -0.67
C ALA A 100 7.51 -11.31 -1.06
N GLN A 101 6.74 -11.77 -0.08
CA GLN A 101 5.35 -12.14 -0.26
C GLN A 101 4.49 -11.61 0.88
N ALA A 102 3.26 -11.22 0.57
CA ALA A 102 2.28 -10.80 1.57
C ALA A 102 0.90 -11.37 1.26
N LEU A 103 0.19 -11.76 2.32
CA LEU A 103 -1.21 -12.15 2.26
C LEU A 103 -2.09 -10.95 2.63
N GLN A 104 -3.16 -10.76 1.87
CA GLN A 104 -4.18 -9.78 2.20
C GLN A 104 -4.90 -10.14 3.51
N PHE A 105 -5.11 -9.16 4.39
CA PHE A 105 -5.89 -9.29 5.61
C PHE A 105 -7.34 -9.64 5.31
N ARG A 106 -7.93 -10.43 6.22
CA ARG A 106 -9.28 -10.95 6.05
C ARG A 106 -10.36 -9.88 6.05
N ALA A 107 -10.14 -8.78 6.77
CA ALA A 107 -11.07 -7.66 6.82
C ALA A 107 -11.38 -7.09 5.42
N PHE A 108 -10.42 -7.13 4.49
CA PHE A 108 -10.59 -6.66 3.11
C PHE A 108 -11.04 -7.76 2.13
N ALA A 109 -11.18 -9.00 2.60
CA ALA A 109 -11.56 -10.15 1.80
C ALA A 109 -12.63 -10.98 2.53
N LEU A 110 -13.67 -10.32 3.03
CA LEU A 110 -14.81 -10.99 3.70
C LEU A 110 -15.65 -11.77 2.68
N PHE A 111 -16.01 -11.12 1.56
CA PHE A 111 -16.86 -11.69 0.51
C PHE A 111 -16.09 -12.39 -0.62
N ASN A 112 -14.76 -12.27 -0.62
CA ASN A 112 -13.87 -12.86 -1.62
C ASN A 112 -12.77 -13.67 -0.94
N ARG A 113 -12.02 -14.49 -1.69
CA ARG A 113 -10.80 -15.11 -1.15
C ARG A 113 -9.68 -14.07 -1.11
N ARG A 114 -8.78 -14.21 -0.13
CA ARG A 114 -7.63 -13.34 0.05
C ARG A 114 -6.72 -13.40 -1.18
N ALA A 115 -6.24 -12.25 -1.63
CA ALA A 115 -5.16 -12.17 -2.60
C ALA A 115 -3.81 -12.42 -1.92
N VAL A 116 -2.91 -13.08 -2.63
CA VAL A 116 -1.48 -13.14 -2.28
C VAL A 116 -0.75 -12.28 -3.28
N ILE A 117 0.06 -11.35 -2.80
CA ILE A 117 1.01 -10.61 -3.62
C ILE A 117 2.40 -11.17 -3.38
N ALA A 118 3.15 -11.39 -4.45
CA ALA A 118 4.54 -11.78 -4.39
C ALA A 118 5.36 -10.92 -5.36
N ILE A 119 6.54 -10.51 -4.90
CA ILE A 119 7.57 -9.87 -5.71
C ILE A 119 8.68 -10.89 -5.91
N THR A 120 9.03 -11.10 -7.17
CA THR A 120 10.13 -11.96 -7.58
C THR A 120 11.29 -11.12 -8.11
N ASP A 121 12.36 -11.79 -8.53
CA ASP A 121 13.44 -11.18 -9.29
C ASP A 121 13.00 -10.67 -10.68
N SER A 122 11.94 -11.24 -11.26
CA SER A 122 11.51 -10.91 -12.64
C SER A 122 10.25 -10.04 -12.76
N ARG A 123 9.31 -10.15 -11.80
CA ARG A 123 8.00 -9.49 -11.87
C ARG A 123 7.33 -9.35 -10.50
N VAL A 124 6.29 -8.53 -10.46
CA VAL A 124 5.27 -8.59 -9.40
C VAL A 124 4.12 -9.45 -9.89
N LEU A 125 3.60 -10.32 -9.02
CA LEU A 125 2.44 -11.14 -9.31
C LEU A 125 1.45 -11.14 -8.15
N VAL A 126 0.17 -11.20 -8.50
CA VAL A 126 -0.94 -11.28 -7.56
C VAL A 126 -1.81 -12.46 -7.95
N VAL A 127 -1.97 -13.37 -7.00
CA VAL A 127 -2.78 -14.58 -7.18
C VAL A 127 -4.01 -14.50 -6.29
N ARG A 128 -5.18 -14.73 -6.90
CA ARG A 128 -6.47 -14.80 -6.22
C ARG A 128 -7.14 -16.13 -6.51
N ARG A 129 -7.60 -16.81 -5.47
CA ARG A 129 -8.31 -18.08 -5.63
C ARG A 129 -9.81 -17.85 -5.90
N GLY A 130 -10.39 -18.66 -6.77
CA GLY A 130 -11.85 -18.68 -6.95
C GLY A 130 -12.59 -19.36 -5.79
N LEU A 131 -13.86 -19.00 -5.56
CA LEU A 131 -14.67 -19.62 -4.50
C LEU A 131 -14.88 -21.11 -4.74
N LEU A 132 -15.19 -21.50 -5.97
CA LEU A 132 -15.53 -22.87 -6.38
C LEU A 132 -14.38 -23.60 -7.09
N GLY A 133 -13.13 -23.17 -6.85
CA GLY A 133 -11.95 -23.68 -7.53
C GLY A 133 -11.36 -22.67 -8.52
N GLY A 134 -10.30 -23.07 -9.21
CA GLY A 134 -9.52 -22.19 -10.08
C GLY A 134 -8.80 -21.06 -9.33
N PHE A 135 -8.07 -20.26 -10.11
CA PHE A 135 -7.43 -19.05 -9.63
C PHE A 135 -7.29 -18.04 -10.77
N THR A 136 -7.22 -16.77 -10.42
CA THR A 136 -6.83 -15.69 -11.32
C THR A 136 -5.46 -15.18 -10.89
N MET A 137 -4.60 -14.96 -11.88
CA MET A 137 -3.26 -14.41 -11.70
C MET A 137 -3.18 -13.12 -12.50
N SER A 138 -2.51 -12.13 -11.94
CA SER A 138 -2.18 -10.88 -12.62
C SER A 138 -0.74 -10.56 -12.32
N ASP A 139 0.06 -10.31 -13.34
CA ASP A 139 1.47 -10.01 -13.19
C ASP A 139 1.89 -8.80 -14.03
N ILE A 140 2.92 -8.10 -13.55
CA ILE A 140 3.57 -6.99 -14.23
C ILE A 140 5.07 -7.25 -14.17
N GLN A 141 5.72 -7.35 -15.34
CA GLN A 141 7.16 -7.47 -15.43
C GLN A 141 7.83 -6.15 -15.03
N TRP A 142 9.01 -6.21 -14.42
CA TRP A 142 9.71 -4.98 -14.00
C TRP A 142 9.96 -4.00 -15.13
N LYS A 143 10.18 -4.50 -16.34
CA LYS A 143 10.36 -3.68 -17.54
C LYS A 143 9.11 -2.87 -17.91
N ASP A 144 7.93 -3.36 -17.54
CA ASP A 144 6.61 -2.80 -17.87
C ASP A 144 6.00 -2.02 -16.70
N LEU A 145 6.70 -1.99 -15.56
CA LEU A 145 6.33 -1.19 -14.40
C LEU A 145 6.58 0.30 -14.69
N LYS A 146 5.57 1.12 -14.39
CA LYS A 146 5.59 2.58 -14.54
C LYS A 146 5.79 3.30 -13.22
N ASP A 147 5.01 2.92 -12.20
CA ASP A 147 4.97 3.62 -10.92
C ASP A 147 4.39 2.67 -9.86
N VAL A 148 4.79 2.86 -8.60
CA VAL A 148 4.33 2.08 -7.46
C VAL A 148 3.90 3.03 -6.37
N LYS A 149 2.72 2.77 -5.79
CA LYS A 149 2.20 3.57 -4.67
C LYS A 149 1.93 2.69 -3.47
N VAL A 150 2.26 3.21 -2.30
CA VAL A 150 1.93 2.62 -1.02
C VAL A 150 1.14 3.61 -0.18
N GLU A 151 0.01 3.16 0.35
CA GLU A 151 -0.84 3.95 1.26
C GLU A 151 -1.01 3.17 2.56
N GLN A 152 -0.61 3.75 3.69
CA GLN A 152 -0.78 3.13 4.98
C GLN A 152 -2.16 3.47 5.56
N ASN A 153 -2.90 2.46 6.01
CA ASN A 153 -4.20 2.69 6.63
C ASN A 153 -4.04 3.16 8.09
N VAL A 154 -5.10 3.80 8.63
CA VAL A 154 -5.12 4.41 9.99
C VAL A 154 -4.76 3.40 11.10
N LEU A 155 -5.15 2.13 10.93
CA LEU A 155 -4.86 1.05 11.87
C LEU A 155 -3.98 -0.01 11.18
N PRO A 156 -2.64 0.11 11.21
CA PRO A 156 -1.74 -0.78 10.49
C PRO A 156 -1.87 -2.26 10.88
N GLU A 157 -2.19 -2.55 12.14
CA GLU A 157 -2.28 -3.93 12.64
C GLU A 157 -3.52 -4.68 12.13
N LEU A 158 -4.64 -3.97 11.95
CA LEU A 158 -5.91 -4.56 11.48
C LEU A 158 -6.11 -4.36 9.99
N CYS A 159 -5.73 -3.19 9.50
CA CYS A 159 -6.01 -2.74 8.15
C CYS A 159 -4.78 -2.74 7.24
N GLY A 160 -3.56 -2.82 7.77
CA GLY A 160 -2.35 -2.88 6.96
C GLY A 160 -2.13 -1.66 6.05
N SER A 161 -1.54 -1.91 4.89
CA SER A 161 -1.30 -0.93 3.84
C SER A 161 -1.86 -1.39 2.50
N ASN A 162 -2.16 -0.46 1.61
CA ASN A 162 -2.60 -0.70 0.25
C ASN A 162 -1.43 -0.47 -0.71
N LEU A 163 -1.32 -1.31 -1.74
CA LEU A 163 -0.35 -1.18 -2.81
C LEU A 163 -1.04 -1.06 -4.15
N ALA A 164 -0.52 -0.16 -4.98
CA ALA A 164 -0.90 -0.02 -6.37
C ALA A 164 0.35 -0.12 -7.25
N PHE A 165 0.29 -0.95 -8.28
CA PHE A 165 1.31 -1.06 -9.30
C PHE A 165 0.72 -0.59 -10.62
N LEU A 166 1.36 0.41 -11.20
CA LEU A 166 0.98 1.00 -12.47
C LEU A 166 1.84 0.42 -13.59
N HIS A 167 1.18 -0.01 -14.65
CA HIS A 167 1.73 -0.53 -15.89
C HIS A 167 1.97 0.63 -16.87
N LEU A 168 3.03 0.54 -17.68
CA LEU A 168 3.39 1.55 -18.67
C LEU A 168 2.28 1.75 -19.72
N ASN A 169 1.71 0.64 -20.19
CA ASN A 169 0.52 0.67 -21.04
C ASN A 169 -0.72 0.92 -20.18
N ALA A 170 -1.36 2.07 -20.36
CA ALA A 170 -2.58 2.45 -19.64
C ALA A 170 -3.81 1.60 -20.02
N ALA A 171 -3.78 0.91 -21.17
CA ALA A 171 -4.85 -0.02 -21.58
C ALA A 171 -4.80 -1.36 -20.82
N THR A 172 -3.66 -1.69 -20.19
CA THR A 172 -3.50 -2.91 -19.40
C THR A 172 -4.05 -2.68 -17.97
N PRO A 173 -4.79 -3.64 -17.40
CA PRO A 173 -5.32 -3.52 -16.04
C PRO A 173 -4.20 -3.36 -15.02
N GLN A 174 -4.39 -2.36 -14.15
CA GLN A 174 -3.48 -2.07 -13.05
C GLN A 174 -3.68 -3.05 -11.88
N ILE A 175 -2.62 -3.29 -11.11
CA ILE A 175 -2.68 -4.20 -9.97
C ILE A 175 -2.89 -3.39 -8.69
N PHE A 176 -4.00 -3.64 -8.01
CA PHE A 176 -4.31 -3.08 -6.70
C PHE A 176 -4.48 -4.19 -5.66
N VAL A 177 -3.82 -4.04 -4.52
CA VAL A 177 -3.91 -4.98 -3.40
C VAL A 177 -4.06 -4.18 -2.10
N ASN A 178 -5.19 -4.37 -1.42
CA ASN A 178 -5.52 -3.63 -0.21
C ASN A 178 -5.26 -4.46 1.03
N GLY A 179 -4.84 -3.79 2.10
CA GLY A 179 -4.69 -4.36 3.43
C GLY A 179 -3.74 -5.54 3.50
N ILE A 180 -2.48 -5.31 3.16
CA ILE A 180 -1.37 -6.22 3.44
C ILE A 180 -0.56 -5.74 4.65
N ALA A 181 0.20 -6.62 5.30
CA ALA A 181 1.02 -6.23 6.44
C ALA A 181 1.95 -5.05 6.11
N SER A 182 1.89 -3.99 6.90
CA SER A 182 2.55 -2.71 6.57
C SER A 182 4.07 -2.83 6.43
N GLN A 183 4.73 -3.64 7.25
CA GLN A 183 6.17 -3.86 7.15
C GLN A 183 6.54 -4.51 5.81
N THR A 184 5.82 -5.57 5.43
CA THR A 184 6.02 -6.25 4.15
C THR A 184 5.67 -5.34 2.96
N ALA A 185 4.63 -4.51 3.10
CA ALA A 185 4.27 -3.52 2.09
C ALA A 185 5.41 -2.53 1.82
N SER A 186 6.05 -2.02 2.88
CA SER A 186 7.23 -1.15 2.76
C SER A 186 8.41 -1.86 2.09
N THR A 187 8.64 -3.14 2.41
CA THR A 187 9.69 -3.94 1.75
C THR A 187 9.41 -4.10 0.26
N ILE A 188 8.18 -4.51 -0.09
CA ILE A 188 7.70 -4.67 -1.46
C ILE A 188 7.84 -3.35 -2.24
N TYR A 189 7.38 -2.25 -1.64
CA TYR A 189 7.48 -0.91 -2.22
C TYR A 189 8.94 -0.51 -2.48
N SER A 190 9.81 -0.62 -1.47
CA SER A 190 11.22 -0.23 -1.59
C SER A 190 11.96 -1.02 -2.68
N ARG A 191 11.63 -2.30 -2.85
CA ARG A 191 12.17 -3.15 -3.92
C ARG A 191 11.64 -2.72 -5.29
N ALA A 192 10.33 -2.52 -5.41
CA ALA A 192 9.71 -2.16 -6.66
C ALA A 192 10.18 -0.77 -7.15
N GLN A 193 10.35 0.20 -6.25
CA GLN A 193 10.91 1.51 -6.57
C GLN A 193 12.35 1.43 -7.09
N ARG A 194 13.17 0.55 -6.51
CA ARG A 194 14.55 0.31 -6.99
C ARG A 194 14.54 -0.27 -8.40
N GLU A 195 13.67 -1.23 -8.66
CA GLU A 195 13.54 -1.85 -9.98
C GLU A 195 13.06 -0.82 -11.02
N GLU A 196 12.05 -0.02 -10.68
CA GLU A 196 11.55 1.09 -11.51
C GLU A 196 12.70 2.02 -11.95
N GLN A 197 13.49 2.54 -11.00
CA GLN A 197 14.64 3.40 -11.30
C GLN A 197 15.68 2.70 -12.18
N SER A 198 15.97 1.42 -11.91
CA SER A 198 16.93 0.66 -12.71
C SER A 198 16.47 0.48 -14.15
N TRP A 199 15.17 0.31 -14.37
CA TRP A 199 14.57 0.14 -15.69
C TRP A 199 14.40 1.47 -16.41
N GLU A 200 14.13 2.56 -15.70
CA GLU A 200 14.16 3.91 -16.25
C GLU A 200 15.53 4.26 -16.79
N GLU A 201 16.60 4.02 -16.03
CA GLU A 201 17.95 4.31 -16.51
C GLU A 201 18.33 3.40 -17.70
N LYS A 202 17.99 2.11 -17.66
CA LYS A 202 18.18 1.21 -18.81
C LYS A 202 17.45 1.69 -20.06
N ARG A 203 16.21 2.19 -19.92
CA ARG A 203 15.44 2.78 -21.02
C ARG A 203 16.10 4.05 -21.54
N ARG A 204 16.63 4.90 -20.65
CA ARG A 204 17.35 6.12 -21.02
C ARG A 204 18.63 5.82 -21.81
N VAL A 205 19.44 4.87 -21.33
CA VAL A 205 20.66 4.43 -22.02
C VAL A 205 20.32 3.84 -23.39
N ARG A 206 19.35 2.93 -23.46
CA ARG A 206 18.91 2.34 -24.73
C ARG A 206 18.45 3.41 -25.72
N ALA A 207 17.66 4.40 -25.27
CA ALA A 207 17.21 5.49 -26.12
C ALA A 207 18.39 6.34 -26.65
N MET A 208 19.41 6.62 -25.82
CA MET A 208 20.62 7.33 -26.27
C MET A 208 21.45 6.50 -27.26
N GLU A 209 21.56 5.19 -27.04
CA GLU A 209 22.25 4.27 -27.95
C GLU A 209 21.51 4.15 -29.29
N GLU A 210 20.18 4.09 -29.28
CA GLU A 210 19.35 4.09 -30.49
C GLU A 210 19.54 5.40 -31.28
N VAL A 211 19.55 6.56 -30.62
CA VAL A 211 19.85 7.86 -31.26
C VAL A 211 21.28 7.90 -31.80
N ARG A 212 22.27 7.38 -31.04
CA ARG A 212 23.66 7.29 -31.49
C ARG A 212 23.80 6.36 -32.69
N ALA A 213 23.13 5.21 -32.69
CA ALA A 213 23.14 4.27 -33.81
C ALA A 213 22.44 4.88 -35.04
N ALA A 214 21.34 5.61 -34.85
CA ALA A 214 20.67 6.36 -35.92
C ALA A 214 21.56 7.47 -36.52
N ALA A 215 22.36 8.15 -35.69
CA ALA A 215 23.31 9.18 -36.14
C ALA A 215 24.62 8.61 -36.72
N GLY A 216 25.07 7.45 -36.23
CA GLY A 216 26.32 6.77 -36.63
C GLY A 216 26.30 6.20 -38.05
N GLY A 217 25.15 6.21 -38.73
CA GLY A 217 25.03 5.89 -40.16
C GLY A 217 25.43 7.02 -41.10
N VAL A 218 25.73 8.23 -40.60
CA VAL A 218 26.18 9.36 -41.43
C VAL A 218 27.71 9.44 -41.41
N VAL A 219 28.37 8.58 -42.20
CA VAL A 219 29.74 8.84 -42.63
C VAL A 219 29.68 10.01 -43.59
N VAL A 220 29.84 11.24 -43.09
CA VAL A 220 30.21 12.37 -43.96
C VAL A 220 31.61 12.05 -44.46
N HIS A 221 31.70 11.47 -45.65
CA HIS A 221 32.95 11.35 -46.38
C HIS A 221 33.35 12.76 -46.84
N ALA A 222 33.82 13.58 -45.90
CA ALA A 222 34.44 14.85 -46.19
C ALA A 222 35.82 14.57 -46.81
N GLY A 223 35.82 14.45 -48.13
CA GLY A 223 36.97 14.73 -49.00
C GLY A 223 38.18 13.81 -48.87
N SER A 224 38.23 12.76 -49.68
CA SER A 224 39.49 12.20 -50.14
C SER A 224 40.19 13.19 -51.10
N GLY A 225 40.82 14.22 -50.55
CA GLY A 225 41.81 15.04 -51.23
C GLY A 225 43.21 14.48 -50.98
N GLN A 226 43.89 14.07 -52.06
CA GLN A 226 45.28 13.62 -52.02
C GLN A 226 46.23 14.70 -51.44
N PRO A 227 47.35 14.30 -50.80
CA PRO A 227 48.17 15.19 -50.01
C PRO A 227 49.11 16.03 -50.89
N ALA A 228 48.90 17.34 -50.88
CA ALA A 228 49.95 18.31 -51.20
C ALA A 228 50.82 18.52 -49.95
N ALA A 229 52.14 18.52 -50.13
CA ALA A 229 53.12 18.71 -49.06
C ALA A 229 52.80 19.98 -48.25
N ALA A 230 52.46 19.80 -46.97
CA ALA A 230 52.11 20.88 -46.05
C ALA A 230 53.27 21.18 -45.07
N PRO A 231 53.37 22.43 -44.58
CA PRO A 231 54.46 22.88 -43.73
C PRO A 231 54.44 22.18 -42.37
N ALA A 232 55.60 22.09 -41.71
CA ALA A 232 55.81 21.35 -40.45
C ALA A 232 54.79 21.62 -39.33
N GLY A 233 54.13 22.79 -39.30
CA GLY A 233 53.06 23.10 -38.35
C GLY A 233 51.79 22.24 -38.49
N ASN A 234 51.45 21.78 -39.70
CA ASN A 234 50.28 20.91 -39.91
C ASN A 234 50.48 19.49 -39.39
N ARG A 235 51.74 19.01 -39.35
CA ARG A 235 52.05 17.65 -38.88
C ARG A 235 51.89 17.53 -37.36
N MET A 236 52.30 18.56 -36.62
CA MET A 236 52.13 18.62 -35.16
C MET A 236 50.65 18.57 -34.76
N VAL A 237 49.81 19.36 -35.44
CA VAL A 237 48.36 19.39 -35.18
C VAL A 237 47.71 18.06 -35.57
N ALA A 238 48.17 17.42 -36.65
CA ALA A 238 47.69 16.10 -37.06
C ALA A 238 48.06 15.00 -36.04
N GLU A 239 49.27 15.02 -35.49
CA GLU A 239 49.72 14.04 -34.49
C GLU A 239 48.99 14.23 -33.14
N ILE A 240 48.69 15.47 -32.74
CA ILE A 240 47.87 15.75 -31.55
C ILE A 240 46.42 15.29 -31.76
N GLN A 241 45.87 15.48 -32.97
CA GLN A 241 44.52 15.02 -33.30
C GLN A 241 44.44 13.49 -33.28
N GLN A 242 45.43 12.79 -33.84
CA GLN A 242 45.51 11.34 -33.81
C GLN A 242 45.62 10.79 -32.37
N ALA A 243 46.40 11.44 -31.50
CA ALA A 243 46.48 11.06 -30.09
C ALA A 243 45.14 11.25 -29.36
N LYS A 244 44.36 12.27 -29.73
CA LYS A 244 43.03 12.51 -29.17
C LYS A 244 42.03 11.45 -29.60
N ASP A 245 42.08 11.03 -30.87
CA ASP A 245 41.21 9.96 -31.37
C ASP A 245 41.46 8.63 -30.64
N LEU A 246 42.71 8.36 -30.23
CA LEU A 246 43.07 7.17 -29.43
C LEU A 246 42.54 7.25 -27.99
N LEU A 247 42.51 8.44 -27.39
CA LEU A 247 41.90 8.69 -26.07
C LEU A 247 40.38 8.51 -26.14
N ASP A 248 39.76 9.08 -27.17
CA ASP A 248 38.32 8.97 -27.40
C ASP A 248 37.91 7.52 -27.72
N ALA A 249 38.80 6.74 -28.34
CA ALA A 249 38.64 5.30 -28.54
C ALA A 249 38.89 4.46 -27.25
N GLY A 250 39.32 5.09 -26.15
CA GLY A 250 39.60 4.42 -24.88
C GLY A 250 40.82 3.50 -24.90
N THR A 251 41.67 3.62 -25.94
CA THR A 251 42.87 2.78 -26.10
C THR A 251 44.04 3.26 -25.26
N ILE A 252 44.01 4.52 -24.83
CA ILE A 252 44.99 5.16 -23.95
C ILE A 252 44.24 5.93 -22.85
N SER A 253 44.93 6.17 -21.75
CA SER A 253 44.44 6.97 -20.61
C SER A 253 44.75 8.46 -20.76
N ASP A 254 44.05 9.31 -19.99
CA ASP A 254 44.28 10.76 -19.97
C ASP A 254 45.75 11.13 -19.65
N ALA A 255 46.41 10.35 -18.79
CA ALA A 255 47.80 10.56 -18.44
C ALA A 255 48.74 10.34 -19.63
N GLU A 256 48.53 9.25 -20.38
CA GLU A 256 49.32 8.90 -21.57
C GLU A 256 49.08 9.88 -22.71
N PHE A 257 47.86 10.40 -22.86
CA PHE A 257 47.56 11.45 -23.83
C PHE A 257 48.32 12.75 -23.54
N GLN A 258 48.34 13.21 -22.27
CA GLN A 258 49.10 14.41 -21.92
C GLN A 258 50.61 14.23 -22.11
N GLU A 259 51.13 13.03 -21.86
CA GLU A 259 52.53 12.71 -22.12
C GLU A 259 52.86 12.81 -23.61
N MET A 260 52.06 12.19 -24.49
CA MET A 260 52.25 12.26 -25.95
C MET A 260 52.11 13.69 -26.48
N LYS A 261 51.12 14.44 -26.00
CA LYS A 261 50.93 15.85 -26.36
C LYS A 261 52.14 16.69 -25.97
N SER A 262 52.67 16.48 -24.75
CA SER A 262 53.85 17.22 -24.28
C SER A 262 55.10 16.89 -25.11
N LYS A 263 55.29 15.61 -25.46
CA LYS A 263 56.39 15.14 -26.30
C LYS A 263 56.35 15.76 -27.70
N ILE A 264 55.17 15.82 -28.31
CA ILE A 264 54.95 16.43 -29.64
C ILE A 264 55.23 17.94 -29.61
N LEU A 265 54.82 18.63 -28.54
CA LEU A 265 55.09 20.07 -28.38
C LEU A 265 56.54 20.38 -28.01
N SER A 266 57.25 19.44 -27.38
CA SER A 266 58.66 19.57 -26.98
C SER A 266 59.67 19.10 -28.03
N GLY A 267 59.20 18.40 -29.07
CA GLY A 267 60.03 17.84 -30.15
C GLY A 267 60.49 18.87 -31.19
N THR A 268 60.32 20.16 -30.91
CA THR A 268 60.87 21.33 -31.62
C THR A 268 62.07 21.88 -30.88
#